data_AF-A0A2J5PKF3-F1
#
_entry.id   AF-A0A2J5PKF3-F1
#
_cell.length_a   1.000
_cell.length_b   1.000
_cell.length_c   1.000
_cell.angle_alpha   90.00
_cell.angle_beta   90.00
_cell.angle_gamma   90.00
#
_symmetry.space_group_name_H-M   'P 1'
#
loop_
_entity.id
_entity.type
_entity.pdbx_description
1 polymer ?
#
loop_
_entity_poly.entity_id
_entity_poly.type
_entity_poly.pdbx_seq_one_letter_code
_entity_poly.pdbx_strand_id
1 'polypeptide(L)' 'MESSTTRNKVEARRIESWLHSQIAELGTTNIAKVAGVNKSTVSRWRESLLPNMSLLLAILISHRKSEEGQMEA' A
#
# COMPACT_ATOMS: atom_id res chain seq x y z
N MET A 1 10.73 -19.68 3.66
CA MET A 1 10.05 -18.54 4.34
C MET A 1 10.85 -17.24 4.27
N GLU A 2 12.17 -17.23 4.50
CA GLU A 2 12.98 -15.99 4.48
C GLU A 2 12.95 -15.21 3.15
N SER A 3 12.87 -15.91 2.00
CA SER A 3 12.79 -15.26 0.69
C SER A 3 11.47 -14.52 0.49
N SER A 4 10.34 -15.07 0.97
CA SER A 4 9.01 -14.46 0.89
C SER A 4 8.91 -13.24 1.79
N THR A 5 9.45 -13.30 3.01
CA THR A 5 9.47 -12.15 3.93
C THR A 5 10.32 -11.01 3.36
N THR A 6 11.49 -11.32 2.79
CA THR A 6 12.37 -10.32 2.18
C THR A 6 11.72 -9.69 0.93
N ARG A 7 11.11 -10.51 0.07
CA ARG A 7 10.38 -10.04 -1.12
C ARG A 7 9.21 -9.12 -0.76
N ASN A 8 8.41 -9.49 0.25
CA ASN A 8 7.28 -8.68 0.70
C ASN A 8 7.73 -7.32 1.24
N LYS A 9 8.86 -7.25 1.96
CA LYS A 9 9.44 -5.98 2.43
C LYS A 9 9.90 -5.09 1.28
N VAL A 10 10.49 -5.66 0.23
CA VAL A 10 10.92 -4.89 -0.96
C VAL A 10 9.71 -4.35 -1.72
N GLU A 11 8.71 -5.19 -1.95
CA GLU A 11 7.47 -4.77 -2.62
C GLU A 11 6.69 -3.76 -1.78
N ALA A 12 6.66 -3.89 -0.46
CA ALA A 12 6.06 -2.90 0.45
C ALA A 12 6.66 -1.51 0.25
N ARG A 13 7.99 -1.38 0.16
CA ARG A 13 8.65 -0.09 -0.08
C ARG A 13 8.29 0.52 -1.44
N ARG A 14 8.11 -0.32 -2.46
CA ARG A 14 7.68 0.11 -3.81
C ARG A 14 6.26 0.64 -3.78
N ILE A 15 5.35 -0.09 -3.14
CA ILE A 15 3.94 0.29 -2.95
C ILE A 15 3.86 1.59 -2.14
N GLU A 16 4.61 1.69 -1.05
CA GLU A 16 4.66 2.89 -0.21
C GLU A 16 5.08 4.12 -1.00
N SER A 17 6.18 4.00 -1.76
CA SER A 17 6.67 5.08 -2.63
C SER A 17 5.62 5.50 -3.67
N TRP A 18 4.97 4.51 -4.30
CA TRP A 18 3.91 4.76 -5.27
C TRP A 18 2.70 5.47 -4.62
N LEU A 19 2.26 5.02 -3.44
CA LEU A 19 1.17 5.65 -2.70
C LEU A 19 1.51 7.10 -2.32
N HIS A 20 2.74 7.38 -1.90
CA HIS A 20 3.19 8.75 -1.66
C HIS A 20 3.10 9.63 -2.91
N SER A 21 3.55 9.13 -4.06
CA SER A 21 3.43 9.83 -5.34
C SER A 21 1.98 10.12 -5.72
N GLN A 22 1.09 9.13 -5.58
CA GLN A 22 -0.34 9.30 -5.87
C GLN A 22 -1.01 10.29 -4.92
N ILE A 23 -0.67 10.27 -3.62
CA ILE A 23 -1.18 11.24 -2.65
C ILE A 23 -0.70 12.66 -2.99
N ALA A 24 0.54 12.81 -3.44
CA ALA A 24 1.09 14.09 -3.87
C ALA A 24 0.41 14.61 -5.13
N GLU A 25 0.17 13.74 -6.12
CA GLU A 25 -0.46 14.07 -7.40
C GLU A 25 -1.95 14.44 -7.24
N LEU A 26 -2.73 13.63 -6.52
CA LEU A 26 -4.14 13.92 -6.22
C LEU A 26 -4.32 15.09 -5.24
N GLY A 27 -3.35 15.28 -4.36
CA GLY A 27 -3.35 16.29 -3.32
C GLY A 27 -4.20 15.93 -2.10
N THR A 28 -3.66 16.20 -0.91
CA THR A 28 -4.28 15.93 0.40
C THR A 28 -5.71 16.49 0.53
N THR A 29 -5.97 17.66 -0.07
CA THR A 29 -7.29 18.31 -0.03
C THR A 29 -8.35 17.51 -0.81
N ASN A 30 -8.01 17.02 -2.00
CA ASN A 30 -8.97 16.28 -2.82
C ASN A 30 -9.25 14.91 -2.21
N ILE A 31 -8.22 14.24 -1.71
CA ILE A 31 -8.34 12.96 -1.00
C ILE A 31 -9.23 13.11 0.24
N ALA A 32 -8.99 14.15 1.05
CA ALA A 32 -9.81 14.44 2.22
C ALA A 32 -11.28 14.63 1.85
N LYS A 33 -11.55 15.37 0.77
CA LYS A 33 -12.91 15.59 0.25
C LYS A 33 -13.58 14.28 -0.18
N VAL A 34 -12.91 13.46 -0.99
CA VAL A 34 -13.47 12.20 -1.50
C VAL A 34 -13.68 11.19 -0.38
N ALA A 35 -12.74 11.10 0.56
CA ALA A 35 -12.83 10.18 1.69
C ALA A 35 -13.77 10.66 2.81
N GLY A 36 -14.30 11.89 2.74
CA GLY A 36 -15.17 12.46 3.77
C GLY A 36 -14.47 12.68 5.11
N VAL A 37 -13.16 12.95 5.10
CA VAL A 37 -12.34 13.16 6.31
C VAL A 37 -11.66 14.53 6.30
N ASN A 38 -11.14 14.93 7.46
CA ASN A 38 -10.33 16.14 7.57
C ASN A 38 -8.95 15.97 6.91
N LYS A 39 -8.37 17.07 6.40
CA LYS A 39 -7.02 17.07 5.80
C LYS A 39 -5.95 16.55 6.76
N SER A 40 -6.08 16.85 8.06
CA SER A 40 -5.17 16.37 9.10
C SER A 40 -5.21 14.85 9.28
N THR A 41 -6.35 14.21 9.01
CA THR A 41 -6.48 12.74 9.00
C THR A 41 -5.67 12.14 7.86
N VAL A 42 -5.74 12.73 6.67
CA VAL A 42 -4.95 12.28 5.50
C VAL A 42 -3.44 12.47 5.75
N SER A 43 -3.03 13.57 6.39
CA SER A 43 -1.62 13.75 6.80
C SER A 43 -1.16 12.67 7.78
N ARG A 44 -2.00 12.31 8.77
CA ARG A 44 -1.70 11.21 9.70
C ARG A 44 -1.55 9.87 8.99
N TRP A 45 -2.41 9.57 8.02
CA TRP A 45 -2.29 8.33 7.24
C TRP A 45 -0.93 8.22 6.55
N ARG A 46 -0.45 9.32 5.99
CA ARG A 46 0.87 9.41 5.35
C ARG A 46 2.02 9.13 6.32
N GLU A 47 1.88 9.50 7.58
CA GLU A 47 2.95 9.38 8.58
C GLU A 47 2.93 8.05 9.32
N SER A 48 1.75 7.52 9.67
CA SER A 48 1.63 6.37 10.57
C SER A 48 1.04 5.11 9.92
N LEU A 49 0.23 5.24 8.87
CA LEU A 49 -0.48 4.10 8.27
C LEU A 49 0.18 3.61 6.99
N LEU A 50 0.73 4.50 6.16
CA LEU A 50 1.27 4.15 4.84
C LEU A 50 2.30 3.00 4.90
N PRO A 51 3.27 2.96 5.83
CA PRO A 51 4.26 1.88 5.89
C PRO A 51 3.62 0.50 6.17
N ASN A 52 2.73 0.43 7.17
CA ASN A 52 2.07 -0.81 7.56
C ASN A 52 1.06 -1.29 6.50
N MET A 53 0.32 -0.35 5.89
CA MET A 53 -0.64 -0.66 4.83
C MET A 53 0.05 -1.12 3.55
N SER A 54 1.22 -0.58 3.23
CA SER A 54 2.00 -1.02 2.08
C SER A 54 2.54 -2.43 2.25
N LEU A 55 2.95 -2.81 3.46
CA LEU A 55 3.33 -4.19 3.78
C LEU A 55 2.13 -5.14 3.69
N LEU A 56 0.98 -4.75 4.24
CA LEU A 56 -0.24 -5.54 4.13
C LEU A 56 -0.64 -5.76 2.66
N LEU A 57 -0.62 -4.70 1.85
CA LEU A 57 -0.88 -4.78 0.41
C LEU A 57 0.11 -5.71 -0.31
N ALA A 58 1.41 -5.62 0.02
CA ALA A 58 2.42 -6.51 -0.55
C ALA A 58 2.14 -7.98 -0.22
N ILE A 59 1.75 -8.29 1.02
CA ILE A 59 1.38 -9.65 1.44
C ILE A 59 0.16 -10.14 0.67
N LEU A 60 -0.90 -9.33 0.56
CA LEU A 60 -2.13 -9.69 -0.15
C LEU A 60 -1.88 -9.92 -1.65
N ILE A 61 -1.06 -9.08 -2.29
CA ILE A 61 -0.69 -9.25 -3.71
C ILE A 61 0.13 -10.53 -3.91
N SER A 62 1.09 -10.80 -3.03
CA SER A 62 1.87 -12.04 -3.06
C SER A 62 0.99 -13.28 -2.87
N HIS A 63 -0.01 -13.22 -1.97
CA HIS A 63 -0.95 -14.30 -1.76
C HIS A 63 -1.82 -14.56 -3.00
N ARG A 64 -2.38 -13.50 -3.60
CA ARG A 64 -3.20 -13.63 -4.82
C ARG A 64 -2.45 -14.32 -5.96
N LYS A 65 -1.19 -13.94 -6.20
CA LYS A 65 -0.34 -14.57 -7.24
C LYS A 65 -0.09 -16.06 -6.99
N SER A 66 -0.10 -16.48 -5.73
CA SER A 66 0.05 -17.90 -5.36
C SER A 66 -1.20 -18.71 -5.66
N GLU A 67 -2.39 -18.11 -5.52
CA GLU A 67 -3.68 -18.76 -5.80
C GLU A 67 -3.94 -18.87 -7.30
N GLU A 68 -3.61 -17.82 -8.07
CA GLU A 68 -3.74 -17.82 -9.53
C GLU A 68 -2.88 -18.92 -10.19
N GLY A 69 -1.65 -19.14 -9.69
CA GLY A 69 -0.78 -20.21 -10.19
C GLY A 69 -1.21 -21.64 -9.83
N GLN A 70 -2.16 -21.81 -8.91
CA GLN A 70 -2.75 -23.12 -8.56
C GLN A 70 -3.99 -23.47 -9.40
N MET A 71 -4.61 -22.48 -10.06
CA MET A 71 -5.76 -22.68 -10.94
C MET A 71 -5.36 -22.95 -12.41
N GLU A 72 -4.08 -22.80 -12.76
CA GLU A 72 -3.54 -23.05 -14.11
C GLU A 72 -2.90 -24.45 -14.28
N ALA A 73 -3.07 -25.37 -13.32
CA ALA A 73 -2.50 -26.73 -13.34
C ALA A 73 -3.55 -27.82 -13.58
#